data_AF-A0A2U2XAH3-F1
#
_entry.id   AF-A0A2U2XAH3-F1
#
_cell.length_a   1.000
_cell.length_b   1.000
_cell.length_c   1.000
_cell.angle_alpha   90.00
_cell.angle_beta   90.00
_cell.angle_gamma   90.00
#
_symmetry.space_group_name_H-M   'P 1'
#
loop_
_entity.id
_entity.type
_entity.pdbx_description
1 polymer ?
#
loop_
_entity_poly.entity_id
_entity_poly.type
_entity_poly.pdbx_seq_one_letter_code
_entity_poly.pdbx_strand_id
1 'polypeptide(L)'
;MKSNNRIMQESIRYAPIFIIEQTGNITVYGGKSVLIKNGFHAKAGSTFHAFIDGPSECYANNAKSGTSDSSDDDNENTTKTHTEKPSIIEELQIKLIPNPNSGNFIFDVNQANPKGALYVYGLEGKLYYQQAVNQYQTKLDLSLKNGLYLVVYKTVKEMQTTKLIIH
;
A
#
# COMPACT_ATOMS: atom_id res chain seq x y z
N MET A 1 34.03 29.76 -29.33
CA MET A 1 33.49 30.36 -28.08
C MET A 1 31.97 30.19 -28.10
N LYS A 2 31.39 29.65 -27.01
CA LYS A 2 29.95 29.44 -26.70
C LYS A 2 29.21 28.40 -27.58
N SER A 3 28.32 27.55 -27.10
CA SER A 3 27.99 27.01 -25.76
C SER A 3 27.08 25.80 -26.01
N ASN A 4 27.24 24.74 -25.23
CA ASN A 4 26.36 23.57 -25.19
C ASN A 4 24.94 23.94 -24.76
N ASN A 5 23.93 23.25 -25.29
CA ASN A 5 22.68 23.03 -24.58
C ASN A 5 22.26 21.56 -24.72
N ARG A 6 22.48 20.83 -23.62
CA ARG A 6 22.11 19.45 -23.39
C ARG A 6 20.76 19.47 -22.68
N ILE A 7 19.68 19.12 -23.37
CA ILE A 7 18.38 18.92 -22.71
C ILE A 7 18.42 17.52 -22.09
N MET A 8 18.60 17.47 -20.77
CA MET A 8 18.29 16.29 -19.97
C MET A 8 16.76 16.19 -19.92
N GLN A 9 16.17 15.23 -20.64
CA GLN A 9 14.75 14.94 -20.49
C GLN A 9 14.58 13.97 -19.31
N GLU A 10 13.94 14.48 -18.27
CA GLU A 10 13.63 13.82 -17.01
C GLU A 10 12.81 12.54 -17.25
N SER A 11 13.04 11.55 -16.40
CA SER A 11 12.37 10.25 -16.40
C SER A 11 10.83 10.39 -16.37
N ILE A 12 10.16 10.11 -17.48
CA ILE A 12 8.71 9.98 -17.52
C ILE A 12 8.36 8.63 -16.88
N ARG A 13 7.98 8.64 -15.60
CA ARG A 13 7.39 7.48 -14.93
C ARG A 13 5.93 7.37 -15.35
N TYR A 14 5.61 6.42 -16.23
CA TYR A 14 4.22 6.07 -16.52
C TYR A 14 3.60 5.43 -15.27
N ALA A 15 2.65 6.12 -14.64
CA ALA A 15 1.74 5.47 -13.70
C ALA A 15 0.79 4.56 -14.49
N PRO A 16 0.44 3.36 -13.99
CA PRO A 16 -0.53 2.52 -14.66
C PRO A 16 -1.88 3.27 -14.74
N ILE A 17 -2.38 3.45 -15.95
CA ILE A 17 -3.70 4.04 -16.21
C ILE A 17 -4.72 2.93 -15.97
N PHE A 18 -5.69 3.16 -15.10
CA PHE A 18 -6.78 2.22 -14.86
C PHE A 18 -8.03 2.72 -15.60
N ILE A 19 -8.40 2.04 -16.68
CA ILE A 19 -9.54 2.42 -17.51
C ILE A 19 -10.65 1.37 -17.35
N ILE A 20 -11.82 1.79 -16.89
CA ILE A 20 -13.04 0.99 -17.01
C ILE A 20 -13.61 1.23 -18.41
N GLU A 21 -13.62 0.17 -19.20
CA GLU A 21 -14.11 0.18 -20.58
C GLU A 21 -15.62 0.44 -20.66
N GLN A 22 -16.10 0.85 -21.84
CA GLN A 22 -17.54 1.09 -22.07
C GLN A 22 -18.34 -0.17 -21.67
N THR A 23 -19.47 0.02 -20.98
CA THR A 23 -20.28 -1.04 -20.33
C THR A 23 -19.61 -1.86 -19.22
N GLY A 24 -18.36 -1.55 -18.84
CA GLY A 24 -17.69 -2.24 -17.73
C GLY A 24 -18.40 -1.99 -16.40
N ASN A 25 -18.57 -3.01 -15.58
CA ASN A 25 -19.13 -2.90 -14.22
C ASN A 25 -18.11 -3.46 -13.22
N ILE A 26 -17.54 -2.58 -12.40
CA ILE A 26 -16.47 -2.91 -11.46
C ILE A 26 -16.92 -2.57 -10.05
N THR A 27 -16.75 -3.51 -9.13
CA THR A 27 -16.93 -3.28 -7.69
C THR A 27 -15.60 -3.45 -6.96
N VAL A 28 -15.21 -2.46 -6.16
CA VAL A 28 -14.02 -2.51 -5.31
C VAL A 28 -14.39 -2.38 -3.84
N TYR A 29 -13.65 -3.08 -2.98
CA TYR A 29 -13.83 -3.05 -1.53
C TYR A 29 -12.53 -2.56 -0.88
N GLY A 30 -12.63 -1.55 -0.01
CA GLY A 30 -11.52 -1.05 0.79
C GLY A 30 -11.78 -1.28 2.28
N GLY A 31 -10.78 -1.65 3.07
CA GLY A 31 -11.00 -1.87 4.50
C GLY A 31 -11.26 -0.57 5.30
N LYS A 32 -10.62 0.54 4.90
CA LYS A 32 -10.75 1.87 5.56
C LYS A 32 -11.03 3.00 4.59
N SER A 33 -10.46 2.92 3.39
CA SER A 33 -10.66 3.88 2.32
C SER A 33 -10.52 3.18 0.97
N VAL A 34 -11.13 3.76 -0.06
CA VAL A 34 -10.85 3.45 -1.46
C VAL A 34 -10.18 4.69 -2.04
N LEU A 35 -8.90 4.59 -2.40
CA LEU A 35 -8.13 5.70 -2.96
C LEU A 35 -8.10 5.60 -4.49
N ILE A 36 -8.76 6.54 -5.15
CA ILE A 36 -8.68 6.69 -6.60
C ILE A 36 -7.50 7.59 -6.93
N LYS A 37 -6.51 7.07 -7.65
CA LYS A 37 -5.31 7.81 -8.06
C LYS A 37 -5.51 8.51 -9.41
N ASN A 38 -4.71 9.53 -9.66
CA ASN A 38 -4.63 10.18 -10.97
C ASN A 38 -4.33 9.12 -12.05
N GLY A 39 -5.07 9.18 -13.16
CA GLY A 39 -5.03 8.18 -14.23
C GLY A 39 -6.16 7.15 -14.17
N PHE A 40 -7.05 7.22 -13.18
CA PHE A 40 -8.33 6.52 -13.24
C PHE A 40 -9.26 7.18 -14.27
N HIS A 41 -9.83 6.38 -15.17
CA HIS A 41 -10.81 6.83 -16.15
C HIS A 41 -11.93 5.79 -16.29
N ALA A 42 -13.18 6.23 -16.32
CA ALA A 42 -14.32 5.37 -16.57
C ALA A 42 -15.02 5.86 -17.84
N LYS A 43 -15.09 5.01 -18.88
CA LYS A 43 -15.72 5.40 -20.16
C LYS A 43 -17.22 5.56 -19.99
N ALA A 44 -17.83 6.40 -20.83
CA ALA A 44 -19.29 6.59 -20.81
C ALA A 44 -20.02 5.25 -20.96
N GLY A 45 -21.05 5.03 -20.13
CA GLY A 45 -21.80 3.77 -20.08
C GLY A 45 -21.18 2.69 -19.19
N SER A 46 -20.06 2.95 -18.51
CA SER A 46 -19.52 2.07 -17.47
C SER A 46 -20.11 2.36 -16.09
N THR A 47 -19.91 1.43 -15.15
CA THR A 47 -20.32 1.52 -13.75
C THR A 47 -19.15 1.17 -12.84
N PHE A 48 -18.93 2.01 -11.83
CA PHE A 48 -17.93 1.80 -10.80
C PHE A 48 -18.59 1.88 -9.43
N HIS A 49 -18.51 0.80 -8.67
CA HIS A 49 -18.96 0.70 -7.30
C HIS A 49 -17.75 0.59 -6.37
N ALA A 50 -17.75 1.36 -5.29
CA ALA A 50 -16.72 1.30 -4.26
C ALA A 50 -17.38 1.21 -2.89
N PHE A 51 -16.99 0.22 -2.10
CA PHE A 51 -17.49 0.00 -0.76
C PHE A 51 -16.36 0.00 0.25
N ILE A 52 -16.66 0.42 1.46
CA ILE A 52 -15.80 0.15 2.61
C ILE A 52 -16.30 -1.12 3.27
N ASP A 53 -15.49 -2.18 3.25
CA ASP A 53 -15.80 -3.45 3.88
C ASP A 53 -14.69 -3.81 4.88
N GLY A 54 -14.81 -3.22 6.08
CA GLY A 54 -13.93 -3.47 7.21
C GLY A 54 -14.47 -4.57 8.14
N PRO A 55 -13.63 -5.13 9.05
CA PRO A 55 -14.09 -6.14 10.01
C PRO A 55 -15.29 -5.61 10.81
N SER A 56 -16.29 -6.47 11.03
CA SER A 56 -17.63 -6.15 11.55
C SER A 56 -17.70 -5.28 12.82
N GLU A 57 -16.60 -5.18 13.57
CA GLU A 57 -16.45 -4.34 14.77
C GLU A 57 -16.41 -2.83 14.49
N CYS A 58 -16.17 -2.39 13.25
CA CYS A 58 -16.11 -0.96 12.90
C CYS A 58 -17.47 -0.33 12.53
N TYR A 59 -18.54 -1.13 12.43
CA TYR A 59 -19.88 -0.64 12.05
C TYR A 59 -20.75 -0.20 13.22
N ALA A 60 -20.24 -0.21 14.45
CA ALA A 60 -21.09 0.05 15.62
C ALA A 60 -21.69 1.45 15.66
N ASN A 61 -21.18 2.49 14.95
CA ASN A 61 -21.72 3.85 15.10
C ASN A 61 -21.65 4.80 13.88
N ASN A 62 -21.15 4.39 12.71
CA ASN A 62 -20.92 5.35 11.60
C ASN A 62 -21.66 5.06 10.30
N ALA A 63 -22.57 4.08 10.28
CA ALA A 63 -23.56 4.02 9.21
C ALA A 63 -24.64 5.08 9.48
N LYS A 64 -24.33 6.36 9.24
CA LYS A 64 -25.40 7.30 8.83
C LYS A 64 -25.82 6.87 7.43
N SER A 65 -26.67 5.85 7.38
CA SER A 65 -27.62 5.68 6.29
C SER A 65 -28.30 7.04 6.12
N GLY A 66 -28.31 7.57 4.90
CA GLY A 66 -29.14 8.72 4.58
C GLY A 66 -30.60 8.31 4.72
N THR A 67 -31.12 8.30 5.93
CA THR A 67 -32.54 8.19 6.18
C THR A 67 -33.17 9.46 5.63
N SER A 68 -33.97 9.28 4.59
CA SER A 68 -34.83 10.31 4.05
C SER A 68 -35.98 10.50 5.03
N ASP A 69 -35.76 11.27 6.09
CA ASP A 69 -36.87 11.81 6.89
C ASP A 69 -37.10 13.25 6.46
N SER A 70 -38.21 13.43 5.76
CA SER A 70 -38.75 14.73 5.38
C SER A 70 -39.12 15.49 6.65
N SER A 71 -38.51 16.65 6.85
CA SER A 71 -39.06 17.72 7.66
C SER A 71 -38.48 19.02 7.13
N ASP A 72 -39.33 19.81 6.50
CA ASP A 72 -39.07 21.17 6.05
C ASP A 72 -38.65 22.04 7.25
N ASP A 73 -37.50 22.72 7.15
CA ASP A 73 -37.41 24.19 7.20
C ASP A 73 -35.95 24.68 7.31
N ASP A 74 -35.69 25.78 6.60
CA ASP A 74 -34.66 26.80 6.78
C ASP A 74 -33.18 26.55 6.42
N ASN A 75 -32.91 26.83 5.13
CA ASN A 75 -31.89 27.75 4.61
C ASN A 75 -30.73 28.20 5.53
N GLU A 76 -29.54 27.60 5.35
CA GLU A 76 -28.28 28.36 5.36
C GLU A 76 -27.22 27.67 4.50
N ASN A 77 -26.92 28.26 3.34
CA ASN A 77 -25.84 27.82 2.46
C ASN A 77 -24.48 28.20 3.07
N THR A 78 -23.90 27.32 3.90
CA THR A 78 -22.47 27.36 4.22
C THR A 78 -21.79 26.11 3.69
N THR A 79 -21.32 26.19 2.44
CA THR A 79 -20.38 25.23 1.87
C THR A 79 -19.03 25.35 2.61
N LYS A 80 -18.88 24.63 3.72
CA LYS A 80 -17.58 24.45 4.38
C LYS A 80 -16.77 23.46 3.54
N THR A 81 -15.99 23.97 2.61
CA THR A 81 -15.00 23.19 1.86
C THR A 81 -13.87 22.78 2.80
N HIS A 82 -14.00 21.61 3.44
CA HIS A 82 -12.85 20.93 4.05
C HIS A 82 -11.91 20.49 2.94
N THR A 83 -10.97 21.37 2.59
CA THR A 83 -9.80 20.99 1.78
C THR A 83 -8.81 20.31 2.73
N GLU A 84 -9.13 19.09 3.15
CA GLU A 84 -8.11 18.22 3.72
C GLU A 84 -7.25 17.72 2.57
N LYS A 85 -6.02 18.26 2.50
CA LYS A 85 -4.97 17.75 1.64
C LYS A 85 -4.86 16.24 1.87
N PRO A 86 -5.00 15.39 0.85
CA PRO A 86 -4.86 13.95 1.02
C PRO A 86 -3.48 13.68 1.60
N SER A 87 -3.43 13.23 2.85
CA SER A 87 -2.21 12.65 3.40
C SER A 87 -2.02 11.32 2.68
N ILE A 88 -1.01 11.26 1.82
CA ILE A 88 -0.59 10.02 1.20
C ILE A 88 -0.09 9.14 2.35
N ILE A 89 -0.93 8.22 2.83
CA ILE A 89 -0.51 7.19 3.76
C ILE A 89 0.43 6.30 2.95
N GLU A 90 1.73 6.41 3.18
CA GLU A 90 2.69 5.46 2.61
C GLU A 90 2.38 4.09 3.20
N GLU A 91 1.83 3.20 2.38
CA GLU A 91 1.62 1.79 2.74
C GLU A 91 2.97 1.15 3.06
N LEU A 92 3.03 0.32 4.10
CA LEU A 92 4.25 -0.39 4.45
C LEU A 92 4.66 -1.35 3.32
N GLN A 93 5.87 -1.16 2.83
CA GLN A 93 6.52 -1.96 1.79
C GLN A 93 7.87 -2.45 2.30
N ILE A 94 8.14 -3.73 2.04
CA ILE A 94 9.42 -4.36 2.34
C ILE A 94 10.04 -4.92 1.07
N LYS A 95 11.37 -4.87 0.97
CA LYS A 95 12.16 -5.42 -0.14
C LYS A 95 13.35 -6.21 0.38
N LEU A 96 13.73 -7.25 -0.35
CA LEU A 96 14.92 -8.07 -0.09
C LEU A 96 15.87 -7.94 -1.28
N ILE A 97 17.09 -7.47 -1.04
CA ILE A 97 18.03 -7.10 -2.11
C ILE A 97 19.42 -7.70 -1.85
N PRO A 98 19.97 -8.53 -2.76
CA PRO A 98 19.30 -9.13 -3.91
C PRO A 98 18.35 -10.26 -3.48
N ASN A 99 17.43 -10.62 -4.36
CA ASN A 99 16.60 -11.81 -4.22
C ASN A 99 16.35 -12.38 -5.63
N PRO A 100 16.88 -13.57 -5.98
CA PRO A 100 17.58 -14.55 -5.12
C PRO A 100 18.94 -14.09 -4.55
N ASN A 101 19.45 -14.79 -3.53
CA ASN A 101 20.79 -14.59 -2.95
C ASN A 101 21.33 -15.89 -2.29
N SER A 102 22.53 -15.85 -1.68
CA SER A 102 23.15 -17.02 -1.00
C SER A 102 23.21 -16.86 0.53
N GLY A 103 22.26 -16.15 1.12
CA GLY A 103 22.16 -15.90 2.57
C GLY A 103 22.50 -14.45 2.97
N ASN A 104 23.16 -13.71 2.09
CA ASN A 104 23.56 -12.33 2.27
C ASN A 104 22.61 -11.37 1.50
N PHE A 105 21.82 -10.59 2.23
CA PHE A 105 20.87 -9.65 1.63
C PHE A 105 20.59 -8.43 2.51
N ILE A 106 20.00 -7.41 1.91
CA ILE A 106 19.51 -6.21 2.57
C ILE A 106 17.99 -6.35 2.71
N PHE A 107 17.51 -6.26 3.94
CA PHE A 107 16.11 -6.00 4.25
C PHE A 107 15.89 -4.49 4.24
N ASP A 108 15.08 -4.01 3.30
CA ASP A 108 14.74 -2.60 3.11
C ASP A 108 13.25 -2.39 3.42
N VAL A 109 12.94 -1.41 4.26
CA VAL A 109 11.57 -1.02 4.61
C VAL A 109 11.39 0.46 4.33
N ASN A 110 10.28 0.83 3.69
CA ASN A 110 9.95 2.21 3.32
C ASN A 110 9.46 3.06 4.52
N GLN A 111 10.15 2.97 5.66
CA GLN A 111 9.80 3.71 6.85
C GLN A 111 11.08 4.33 7.44
N ALA A 112 11.09 5.64 7.68
CA ALA A 112 12.28 6.34 8.17
C ALA A 112 12.72 5.87 9.57
N ASN A 113 11.77 5.49 10.42
CA ASN A 113 12.01 4.99 11.78
C ASN A 113 11.17 3.72 12.01
N PRO A 114 11.54 2.60 11.40
CA PRO A 114 10.78 1.38 11.53
C PRO A 114 10.83 0.87 12.97
N LYS A 115 9.70 0.35 13.45
CA LYS A 115 9.58 -0.26 14.78
C LYS A 115 8.81 -1.56 14.64
N GLY A 116 9.55 -2.66 14.59
CA GLY A 116 8.96 -3.97 14.41
C GLY A 116 9.98 -5.09 14.59
N ALA A 117 9.55 -6.29 14.23
CA ALA A 117 10.39 -7.47 14.22
C ALA A 117 10.36 -8.12 12.83
N LEU A 118 11.55 -8.50 12.38
CA LEU A 118 11.78 -9.31 11.20
C LEU A 118 11.84 -10.78 11.61
N TYR A 119 11.19 -11.64 10.84
CA TYR A 119 11.20 -13.09 11.01
C TYR A 119 11.49 -13.75 9.67
N VAL A 120 12.24 -14.86 9.70
CA VAL A 120 12.45 -15.73 8.54
C VAL A 120 11.95 -17.12 8.89
N TYR A 121 10.96 -17.59 8.14
CA TYR A 121 10.35 -18.91 8.30
C TYR A 121 10.63 -19.82 7.10
N GLY A 122 10.77 -21.12 7.35
CA GLY A 122 10.66 -22.14 6.31
C GLY A 122 9.20 -22.32 5.85
N LEU A 123 8.99 -23.07 4.77
CA LEU A 123 7.65 -23.37 4.25
C LEU A 123 6.83 -24.25 5.21
N GLU A 124 7.50 -24.99 6.08
CA GLU A 124 6.92 -25.78 7.16
C GLU A 124 6.53 -24.94 8.39
N GLY A 125 6.76 -23.61 8.37
CA GLY A 125 6.48 -22.71 9.48
C GLY A 125 7.56 -22.67 10.57
N LYS A 126 8.67 -23.39 10.39
CA LYS A 126 9.82 -23.35 11.30
C LYS A 126 10.50 -21.97 11.26
N LEU A 127 10.73 -21.36 12.43
CA LEU A 127 11.49 -20.12 12.56
C LEU A 127 12.99 -20.37 12.41
N TYR A 128 13.63 -19.68 11.47
CA TYR A 128 15.08 -19.73 11.24
C TYR A 128 15.81 -18.49 11.77
N TYR A 129 15.14 -17.35 11.80
CA TYR A 129 15.76 -16.10 12.23
C TYR A 129 14.72 -15.10 12.76
N GLN A 130 15.10 -14.32 13.76
CA GLN A 130 14.31 -13.22 14.30
C GLN A 130 15.21 -12.07 14.74
N GLN A 131 14.84 -10.83 14.42
CA GLN A 131 15.52 -9.63 14.92
C GLN A 131 14.55 -8.45 15.06
N ALA A 132 14.78 -7.59 16.05
CA ALA A 132 14.19 -6.26 16.06
C ALA A 132 14.75 -5.41 14.90
N VAL A 133 13.88 -4.61 14.29
CA VAL A 133 14.23 -3.66 13.22
C VAL A 133 13.98 -2.25 13.73
N ASN A 134 15.03 -1.44 13.73
CA ASN A 134 15.06 -0.05 14.19
C ASN A 134 15.64 0.92 13.14
N GLN A 135 15.97 0.43 11.94
CA GLN A 135 16.54 1.18 10.83
C GLN A 135 15.92 0.73 9.50
N TYR A 136 15.81 1.66 8.54
CA TYR A 136 15.16 1.43 7.24
C TYR A 136 15.87 0.36 6.40
N GLN A 137 17.16 0.15 6.61
CA GLN A 137 17.94 -0.91 5.97
C GLN A 137 18.71 -1.73 7.00
N THR A 138 18.57 -3.05 6.92
CA THR A 138 19.33 -3.99 7.74
C THR A 138 20.04 -4.97 6.82
N LYS A 139 21.37 -5.07 6.93
CA LYS A 139 22.15 -6.10 6.25
C LYS A 139 22.09 -7.39 7.06
N LEU A 140 21.73 -8.48 6.40
CA LEU A 140 21.65 -9.82 6.97
C LEU A 140 22.65 -10.74 6.27
N ASP A 141 23.20 -11.64 7.07
CA ASP A 141 24.05 -12.74 6.63
C ASP A 141 23.61 -13.99 7.39
N LEU A 142 22.80 -14.82 6.74
CA LEU A 142 22.14 -15.99 7.32
C LEU A 142 22.62 -17.26 6.64
N SER A 143 23.12 -18.21 7.42
CA SER A 143 23.49 -19.55 6.94
C SER A 143 22.24 -20.43 6.76
N LEU A 144 21.49 -20.17 5.69
CA LEU A 144 20.31 -20.96 5.29
C LEU A 144 20.68 -21.98 4.20
N LYS A 145 19.90 -23.06 4.12
CA LYS A 145 20.04 -24.03 3.01
C LYS A 145 19.38 -23.47 1.76
N ASN A 146 19.78 -23.95 0.59
CA ASN A 146 19.12 -23.64 -0.67
C ASN A 146 17.63 -23.99 -0.59
N GLY A 147 16.78 -23.06 -0.99
CA GLY A 147 15.35 -23.23 -0.88
C GLY A 147 14.59 -21.92 -0.79
N LEU A 148 13.34 -22.07 -0.34
CA LEU A 148 12.35 -21.02 -0.29
C LEU A 148 11.97 -20.72 1.16
N TYR A 149 11.98 -19.45 1.52
CA TYR A 149 11.63 -18.94 2.83
C TYR A 149 10.59 -17.82 2.75
N LEU A 150 9.87 -17.61 3.86
CA LEU A 150 8.98 -16.49 4.07
C LEU A 150 9.63 -15.49 5.02
N VAL A 151 9.77 -14.24 4.57
CA VAL A 151 10.24 -13.15 5.39
C VAL A 151 9.05 -12.32 5.81
N VAL A 152 8.85 -12.21 7.13
CA VAL A 152 7.73 -11.49 7.73
C VAL A 152 8.27 -10.29 8.49
N TYR A 153 7.79 -9.11 8.18
CA TYR A 153 8.00 -7.91 8.98
C TYR A 153 6.71 -7.55 9.70
N LYS A 154 6.76 -7.53 11.02
CA LYS A 154 5.61 -7.27 11.89
C LYS A 154 5.84 -6.02 12.71
N THR A 155 4.91 -5.08 12.62
CA THR A 155 4.80 -3.93 13.52
C THR A 155 3.62 -4.13 14.49
N VAL A 156 3.32 -3.11 15.30
CA VAL A 156 2.13 -3.11 16.16
C VAL A 156 0.83 -3.01 15.33
N LYS A 157 0.89 -2.41 14.15
CA LYS A 157 -0.30 -2.08 13.34
C LYS A 157 -0.55 -3.04 12.20
N GLU A 158 0.51 -3.59 11.63
CA GLU A 158 0.46 -4.29 10.35
C GLU A 158 1.57 -5.32 10.23
N MET A 159 1.39 -6.23 9.28
CA MET A 159 2.32 -7.29 8.97
C MET A 159 2.48 -7.36 7.45
N GLN A 160 3.71 -7.47 6.99
CA GLN A 160 4.04 -7.66 5.58
C GLN A 160 4.88 -8.92 5.42
N THR A 161 4.58 -9.68 4.37
CA THR A 161 5.25 -10.95 4.07
C THR A 161 5.79 -10.91 2.66
N THR A 162 7.01 -11.37 2.47
CA THR A 162 7.63 -11.50 1.15
C THR A 162 8.44 -12.79 1.04
N LYS A 163 8.72 -13.17 -0.20
CA LYS A 163 9.41 -14.41 -0.58
C LYS A 163 10.92 -14.20 -0.53
N LEU A 164 11.68 -15.09 0.10
CA LEU A 164 13.16 -15.13 0.03
C LEU A 164 13.62 -16.42 -0.64
N ILE A 165 14.45 -16.29 -1.67
CA ILE A 165 14.98 -17.43 -2.44
C ILE A 165 16.49 -17.53 -2.19
N ILE A 166 16.93 -18.67 -1.65
CA ILE A 166 18.34 -18.98 -1.38
C ILE A 166 18.86 -20.02 -2.40
N HIS A 167 20.02 -19.77 -3.01
CA HIS A 167 20.68 -20.65 -3.97
C HIS A 167 22.18 -20.83 -3.71
#